data_AF-A0A7C6X4I7-F1
#
_entry.id   AF-A0A7C6X4I7-F1
#
_cell.length_a   1.000
_cell.length_b   1.000
_cell.length_c   1.000
_cell.angle_alpha   90.00
_cell.angle_beta   90.00
_cell.angle_gamma   90.00
#
_symmetry.space_group_name_H-M   'P 1'
#
loop_
_entity.id
_entity.type
_entity.pdbx_description
1 polymer ?
#
loop_
_entity_poly.entity_id
_entity_poly.type
_entity_poly.pdbx_seq_one_letter_code
_entity_poly.pdbx_strand_id
1 'polypeptide(L)'
;MLRLLLSAALVLGLGSTSALADETAPCPAFLDHDLPKLHSRDSVNLCDIAAGKPMLVVNTASHCGFTGQFKGLEALHERYAKQGLVVVGFASDDFNQEAKTEEEAADICFKNFGVTFTMIAPGPVT
;
A
#
# COMPACT_ATOMS: atom_id res chain seq x y z
N MET A 1 32.80 17.36 -64.60
CA MET A 1 33.73 17.22 -63.46
C MET A 1 33.20 18.14 -62.37
N LEU A 2 32.92 17.77 -61.12
CA LEU A 2 33.17 16.57 -60.35
C LEU A 2 32.41 16.74 -59.01
N ARG A 3 31.62 15.73 -58.63
CA ARG A 3 31.22 15.31 -57.27
C ARG A 3 30.24 16.16 -56.44
N LEU A 4 28.98 15.77 -56.59
CA LEU A 4 28.04 15.32 -55.54
C LEU A 4 28.71 15.03 -54.17
N LEU A 5 28.28 15.72 -53.11
CA LEU A 5 28.43 15.27 -51.72
C LEU A 5 27.09 15.46 -51.00
N LEU A 6 26.22 14.47 -51.13
CA LEU A 6 25.09 14.25 -50.23
C LEU A 6 25.66 13.96 -48.84
N SER A 7 25.56 14.92 -47.92
CA SER A 7 25.77 14.67 -46.51
C SER A 7 24.47 14.12 -45.93
N ALA A 8 24.37 12.79 -45.85
CA ALA A 8 23.32 12.12 -45.11
C ALA A 8 23.57 12.36 -43.60
N ALA A 9 22.93 13.37 -43.03
CA ALA A 9 22.86 13.52 -41.58
C ALA A 9 21.94 12.43 -41.03
N LEU A 10 22.54 11.32 -40.60
CA LEU A 10 21.85 10.27 -39.86
C LEU A 10 21.46 10.82 -38.49
N VAL A 11 20.24 11.34 -38.39
CA VAL A 11 19.62 11.66 -37.10
C VAL A 11 19.37 10.34 -36.39
N LEU A 12 20.29 9.92 -35.52
CA LEU A 12 20.02 8.87 -34.54
C LEU A 12 18.98 9.42 -33.56
N GLY A 13 17.71 9.15 -33.85
CA GLY A 13 16.64 9.35 -32.89
C GLY A 13 16.88 8.43 -31.70
N LEU A 14 17.29 8.98 -30.56
CA LEU A 14 17.14 8.31 -29.27
C LEU A 14 15.64 8.26 -28.98
N GLY A 15 15.00 7.18 -29.45
CA GLY A 15 13.66 6.83 -29.01
C GLY A 15 13.72 6.49 -27.53
N SER A 16 13.31 7.43 -26.67
CA SER A 16 12.96 7.13 -25.29
C SER A 16 11.79 6.14 -25.33
N THR A 17 12.09 4.86 -25.16
CA THR A 17 11.07 3.87 -24.86
C THR A 17 10.61 4.12 -23.44
N SER A 18 9.66 5.03 -23.27
CA SER A 18 8.85 5.09 -22.06
C SER A 18 8.16 3.74 -21.95
N ALA A 19 8.63 2.91 -21.01
CA ALA A 19 7.89 1.75 -20.56
C ALA A 19 6.60 2.27 -19.92
N LEU A 20 5.52 2.30 -20.70
CA LEU A 20 4.18 2.43 -20.17
C LEU A 20 3.96 1.15 -19.35
N ALA A 21 3.97 1.29 -18.03
CA ALA A 21 3.40 0.26 -17.17
C ALA A 21 1.96 0.05 -17.60
N ASP A 22 1.62 -1.19 -17.88
CA ASP A 22 0.32 -1.61 -18.36
C ASP A 22 -0.71 -1.43 -17.23
N GLU A 23 -1.51 -0.36 -17.30
CA GLU A 23 -2.60 -0.02 -16.37
C GLU A 23 -3.85 -0.91 -16.56
N THR A 24 -3.71 -2.14 -17.08
CA THR A 24 -4.86 -3.03 -17.31
C THR A 24 -4.63 -4.49 -16.92
N ALA A 25 -3.70 -4.77 -16.02
CA ALA A 25 -3.69 -6.08 -15.38
C ALA A 25 -4.98 -6.22 -14.52
N PRO A 26 -5.84 -7.23 -14.76
CA PRO A 26 -7.02 -7.44 -13.94
C PRO A 26 -6.63 -7.65 -12.48
N CYS A 27 -7.50 -7.21 -11.57
CA CYS A 27 -7.25 -7.30 -10.15
C CYS A 27 -6.87 -8.74 -9.75
N PRO A 28 -5.73 -8.97 -9.07
CA PRO A 28 -5.44 -10.28 -8.52
C PRO A 28 -6.53 -10.69 -7.54
N ALA A 29 -7.04 -11.91 -7.66
CA ALA A 29 -8.15 -12.40 -6.84
C ALA A 29 -7.90 -12.31 -5.33
N PHE A 30 -6.64 -12.32 -4.89
CA PHE A 30 -6.27 -12.17 -3.47
C PHE A 30 -6.33 -10.72 -2.96
N LEU A 31 -6.53 -9.73 -3.83
CA LEU A 31 -6.75 -8.32 -3.47
C LEU A 31 -8.19 -7.87 -3.73
N ASP A 32 -9.00 -8.66 -4.44
CA ASP A 32 -10.39 -8.28 -4.76
C ASP A 32 -11.34 -8.61 -3.61
N HIS A 33 -11.16 -7.87 -2.50
CA HIS A 33 -11.89 -8.07 -1.26
C HIS A 33 -12.31 -6.74 -0.65
N ASP A 34 -13.62 -6.57 -0.44
CA ASP A 34 -14.18 -5.49 0.35
C ASP A 34 -14.07 -5.81 1.85
N LEU A 35 -13.35 -4.96 2.57
CA LEU A 35 -13.06 -5.16 3.97
C LEU A 35 -13.49 -3.95 4.82
N PRO A 36 -14.10 -4.17 5.99
CA PRO A 36 -14.48 -3.10 6.90
C PRO A 36 -13.22 -2.39 7.44
N LYS A 37 -13.23 -1.06 7.44
CA LYS A 37 -12.17 -0.28 8.07
C LYS A 37 -12.34 -0.27 9.59
N LEU A 38 -11.22 -0.29 10.31
CA LEU A 38 -11.18 -0.27 11.77
C LEU A 38 -11.98 0.91 12.34
N HIS A 39 -12.98 0.59 13.16
CA HIS A 39 -13.86 1.53 13.85
C HIS A 39 -14.49 2.57 12.90
N SER A 40 -14.94 2.12 11.73
CA SER A 40 -15.60 2.95 10.73
C SER A 40 -16.88 2.30 10.21
N ARG A 41 -17.75 3.12 9.59
CA ARG A 41 -18.89 2.64 8.80
C ARG A 41 -18.53 2.36 7.34
N ASP A 42 -17.31 2.72 6.96
CA ASP A 42 -16.81 2.58 5.60
C ASP A 42 -16.06 1.26 5.43
N SER A 43 -16.10 0.73 4.21
CA SER A 43 -15.26 -0.39 3.77
C SER A 43 -14.27 0.07 2.70
N VAL A 44 -13.30 -0.79 2.40
CA VAL A 44 -12.30 -0.55 1.36
C VAL A 44 -12.02 -1.85 0.60
N ASN A 45 -11.92 -1.75 -0.73
CA ASN A 45 -11.41 -2.84 -1.56
C ASN A 45 -9.88 -2.75 -1.64
N LEU A 46 -9.17 -3.84 -1.33
CA LEU A 46 -7.70 -3.81 -1.32
C LEU A 46 -7.11 -3.54 -2.72
N CYS A 47 -7.78 -4.00 -3.76
CA CYS A 47 -7.35 -3.77 -5.13
C CYS A 47 -7.39 -2.31 -5.52
N ASP A 48 -8.48 -1.64 -5.14
CA ASP A 48 -8.67 -0.21 -5.41
C ASP A 48 -7.59 0.64 -4.74
N ILE A 49 -7.25 0.32 -3.48
CA ILE A 49 -6.19 1.07 -2.77
C ILE A 49 -4.78 0.67 -3.19
N ALA A 50 -4.58 -0.58 -3.63
CA ALA A 50 -3.32 -1.01 -4.21
C ALA A 50 -3.07 -0.27 -5.53
N ALA A 51 -4.07 -0.23 -6.42
CA ALA A 51 -3.99 0.37 -7.75
C ALA A 51 -2.71 0.00 -8.51
N GLY A 52 -2.33 -1.29 -8.47
CA GLY A 52 -1.10 -1.81 -9.10
C GLY A 52 0.21 -1.40 -8.42
N LYS A 53 0.17 -0.72 -7.27
CA LYS A 53 1.34 -0.26 -6.53
C LYS A 53 1.81 -1.29 -5.49
N PRO A 54 3.07 -1.20 -5.03
CA PRO A 54 3.55 -2.02 -3.93
C PRO A 54 2.69 -1.84 -2.68
N MET A 55 2.22 -2.95 -2.12
CA MET A 55 1.45 -2.98 -0.88
C MET A 55 2.20 -3.75 0.20
N LEU A 56 2.38 -3.11 1.35
CA LEU A 56 2.85 -3.72 2.58
C LEU A 56 1.63 -4.10 3.44
N VAL A 57 1.37 -5.40 3.54
CA VAL A 57 0.31 -5.97 4.37
C VAL A 57 0.91 -6.36 5.72
N VAL A 58 0.29 -5.89 6.82
CA VAL A 58 0.81 -6.11 8.17
C VAL A 58 -0.30 -6.67 9.05
N ASN A 59 -0.12 -7.87 9.59
CA ASN A 59 -0.93 -8.34 10.71
C ASN A 59 -0.52 -7.58 11.98
N THR A 60 -1.49 -7.08 12.73
CA THR A 60 -1.29 -6.19 13.88
C THR A 60 -2.13 -6.62 15.07
N ALA A 61 -1.69 -6.26 16.27
CA ALA A 61 -2.44 -6.46 17.50
C ALA A 61 -2.09 -5.36 18.54
N SER A 62 -3.09 -4.88 19.29
CA SER A 62 -2.96 -3.73 20.19
C SER A 62 -2.14 -3.97 21.48
N HIS A 63 -2.07 -5.22 21.95
CA HIS A 63 -1.35 -5.62 23.17
C HIS A 63 -0.14 -6.51 22.88
N CYS A 64 0.36 -6.46 21.65
CA CYS A 64 1.57 -7.16 21.25
C CYS A 64 2.82 -6.50 21.86
N GLY A 65 3.84 -7.29 22.20
CA GLY A 65 5.16 -6.75 22.57
C GLY A 65 5.82 -5.90 21.48
N PHE A 66 5.34 -6.03 20.23
CA PHE A 66 5.79 -5.28 19.07
C PHE A 66 4.87 -4.11 18.67
N THR A 67 3.82 -3.78 19.43
CA THR A 67 2.89 -2.68 19.09
C THR A 67 3.61 -1.34 18.88
N GLY A 68 4.77 -1.12 19.51
CA GLY A 68 5.64 0.03 19.23
C GLY A 68 6.09 0.18 17.76
N GLN A 69 6.02 -0.89 16.96
CA GLN A 69 6.32 -0.87 15.53
C GLN A 69 5.36 0.00 14.73
N PHE A 70 4.16 0.32 15.23
CA PHE A 70 3.23 1.26 14.57
C PHE A 70 3.90 2.59 14.23
N LYS A 71 4.78 3.12 15.08
CA LYS A 71 5.52 4.36 14.79
C LYS A 71 6.49 4.21 13.61
N GLY A 72 7.14 3.05 13.50
CA GLY A 72 8.03 2.75 12.40
C GLY A 72 7.27 2.53 11.08
N LEU A 73 6.13 1.86 11.15
CA LEU A 73 5.22 1.65 10.02
C LEU A 73 4.64 2.99 9.53
N GLU A 74 4.24 3.86 10.44
CA GLU A 74 3.77 5.20 10.12
C GLU A 74 4.87 6.03 9.44
N ALA A 75 6.09 6.06 10.01
CA ALA A 75 7.21 6.75 9.40
C ALA A 75 7.56 6.21 7.99
N LEU A 76 7.37 4.90 7.77
CA LEU A 76 7.55 4.26 6.47
C LEU A 76 6.42 4.63 5.49
N HIS A 77 5.17 4.67 5.97
CA HIS A 77 4.02 5.17 5.22
C HIS A 77 4.25 6.62 4.76
N GLU A 78 4.52 7.54 5.69
CA GLU A 78 4.76 8.95 5.39
C GLU A 78 5.90 9.16 4.38
N ARG A 79 6.99 8.38 4.52
CA ARG A 79 8.18 8.49 3.66
C ARG A 79 7.89 8.05 2.22
N TYR A 80 7.15 6.97 2.03
CA TYR A 80 7.01 6.30 0.73
C TYR A 80 5.63 6.42 0.10
N ALA A 81 4.62 6.97 0.78
CA ALA A 81 3.27 7.14 0.22
C ALA A 81 3.28 7.92 -1.10
N LYS A 82 4.07 9.00 -1.19
CA LYS A 82 4.22 9.79 -2.43
C LYS A 82 4.99 9.06 -3.54
N GLN A 83 5.72 8.00 -3.19
CA GLN A 83 6.45 7.14 -4.13
C GLN A 83 5.62 5.89 -4.49
N GLY A 84 4.39 5.78 -3.98
CA GLY A 84 3.43 4.75 -4.34
C GLY A 84 3.30 3.61 -3.33
N LEU A 85 4.05 3.59 -2.22
CA LEU A 85 3.85 2.52 -1.23
C LEU A 85 2.50 2.66 -0.52
N VAL A 86 1.74 1.56 -0.49
CA VAL A 86 0.49 1.43 0.25
C VAL A 86 0.76 0.56 1.47
N VAL A 87 0.44 1.05 2.68
CA VAL A 87 0.55 0.27 3.91
C VAL A 87 -0.88 -0.05 4.38
N VAL A 88 -1.14 -1.31 4.71
CA VAL A 88 -2.45 -1.76 5.22
C VAL A 88 -2.22 -2.64 6.43
N GLY A 89 -2.76 -2.23 7.58
CA GLY A 89 -2.78 -3.01 8.80
C GLY A 89 -4.05 -3.83 8.93
N PHE A 90 -3.92 -5.08 9.39
CA PHE A 90 -5.01 -6.01 9.66
C PHE A 90 -4.98 -6.33 11.15
N ALA A 91 -5.94 -5.79 11.91
CA ALA A 91 -6.13 -6.14 13.30
C ALA A 91 -6.53 -7.62 13.41
N SER A 92 -6.00 -8.35 14.40
CA SER A 92 -6.33 -9.76 14.60
C SER A 92 -6.06 -10.23 16.02
N ASP A 93 -6.99 -11.01 16.55
CA ASP A 93 -6.86 -11.65 17.86
C ASP A 93 -6.45 -13.12 17.79
N ASP A 94 -6.05 -13.64 16.62
CA ASP A 94 -5.64 -15.05 16.48
C ASP A 94 -4.41 -15.41 17.32
N PHE A 95 -3.65 -14.40 17.75
CA PHE A 95 -2.52 -14.54 18.67
C PHE A 95 -2.85 -14.15 20.12
N ASN A 96 -4.12 -13.93 20.47
CA ASN A 96 -4.63 -13.53 21.79
C ASN A 96 -3.96 -12.24 22.32
N GLN A 97 -3.84 -11.25 21.44
CA GLN A 97 -3.11 -10.00 21.70
C GLN A 97 -3.84 -8.75 21.22
N GLU A 98 -5.03 -8.88 20.64
CA GLU A 98 -5.81 -7.71 20.23
C GLU A 98 -6.58 -7.12 21.41
N ALA A 99 -6.97 -5.86 21.29
CA ALA A 99 -7.89 -5.24 22.22
C ALA A 99 -9.24 -5.96 22.23
N LYS A 100 -9.95 -5.90 23.37
CA LYS A 100 -11.25 -6.57 23.51
C LYS A 100 -12.35 -5.96 22.65
N THR A 101 -12.21 -4.67 22.33
CA THR A 101 -13.17 -3.93 21.52
C THR A 101 -12.46 -3.22 20.38
N GLU A 102 -13.18 -3.04 19.28
CA GLU A 102 -12.68 -2.32 18.12
C GLU A 102 -12.39 -0.85 18.41
N GLU A 103 -13.17 -0.23 19.32
CA GLU A 103 -12.93 1.14 19.80
C GLU A 103 -11.60 1.24 20.53
N GLU A 104 -11.27 0.29 21.41
CA GLU A 104 -9.99 0.28 22.12
C GLU A 104 -8.82 0.05 21.14
N ALA A 105 -8.98 -0.85 20.17
CA ALA A 105 -7.98 -1.04 19.11
C ALA A 105 -7.75 0.25 18.29
N ALA A 106 -8.82 0.96 17.93
CA ALA A 106 -8.74 2.23 17.22
C ALA A 106 -8.08 3.33 18.05
N ASP A 107 -8.37 3.41 19.35
CA ASP A 107 -7.73 4.37 20.25
C ASP A 107 -6.23 4.11 20.37
N ILE A 108 -5.82 2.85 20.48
CA ILE A 108 -4.41 2.48 20.49
C ILE A 108 -3.76 2.84 19.15
N CYS A 109 -4.34 2.39 18.04
CA CYS A 109 -3.75 2.59 16.72
C CYS A 109 -3.67 4.07 16.31
N PHE A 110 -4.80 4.78 16.33
CA PHE A 110 -4.91 6.13 15.79
C PHE A 110 -4.52 7.20 16.81
N LYS A 111 -4.95 7.10 18.08
CA LYS A 111 -4.69 8.15 19.07
C LYS A 111 -3.33 7.98 19.75
N ASN A 112 -2.97 6.77 20.19
CA ASN A 112 -1.73 6.55 20.93
C ASN A 112 -0.50 6.48 20.01
N PHE A 113 -0.66 5.92 18.79
CA PHE A 113 0.44 5.74 17.84
C PHE A 113 0.40 6.66 16.63
N GLY A 114 -0.70 7.39 16.40
CA GLY A 114 -0.80 8.36 15.30
C GLY A 114 -0.82 7.72 13.92
N VAL A 115 -1.27 6.47 13.80
CA VAL A 115 -1.35 5.77 12.51
C VAL A 115 -2.31 6.50 11.58
N THR A 116 -1.88 6.74 10.34
CA THR A 116 -2.68 7.38 9.29
C THR A 116 -2.93 6.47 8.09
N PHE A 117 -2.18 5.38 7.95
CA PHE A 117 -2.44 4.37 6.93
C PHE A 117 -3.72 3.55 7.22
N THR A 118 -4.21 2.85 6.20
CA THR A 118 -5.47 2.09 6.28
C THR A 118 -5.35 0.95 7.29
N MET A 119 -6.28 0.91 8.26
CA MET A 119 -6.45 -0.20 9.18
C MET A 119 -7.78 -0.92 8.89
N ILE A 120 -7.71 -2.24 8.76
CA ILE A 120 -8.86 -3.14 8.61
C ILE A 120 -9.31 -3.59 10.00
N ALA A 121 -10.62 -3.73 10.19
CA ALA A 121 -11.22 -4.19 11.43
C ALA A 121 -10.74 -5.61 11.82
N PRO A 122 -10.83 -6.00 13.10
CA PRO A 122 -10.35 -7.29 13.58
C PRO A 122 -10.91 -8.47 12.77
N GLY A 123 -10.03 -9.36 12.32
CA GLY A 123 -10.36 -10.56 11.59
C GLY A 123 -9.35 -11.69 11.79
N PRO A 124 -9.66 -12.90 11.31
CA PRO A 124 -8.73 -14.02 11.37
C PRO A 124 -7.57 -13.86 10.37
N VAL A 125 -6.45 -14.53 10.64
CA VAL A 125 -5.31 -14.68 9.73
C VAL A 125 -5.55 -15.95 8.88
N THR A 126 -5.81 -15.77 7.59
CA THR A 126 -6.16 -16.84 6.63
C THR A 126 -5.38 -16.75 5.34
#